data_AF-A0ABD2PTF5-F1
#
_entry.id   AF-A0ABD2PTF5-F1
#
_cell.length_a   1.000
_cell.length_b   1.000
_cell.length_c   1.000
_cell.angle_alpha   90.00
_cell.angle_beta   90.00
_cell.angle_gamma   90.00
#
_symmetry.space_group_name_H-M   'P 1'
#
loop_
_entity.id
_entity.type
_entity.pdbx_description
1 polymer ?
#
loop_
_entity_poly.entity_id
_entity_poly.type
_entity_poly.pdbx_seq_one_letter_code
_entity_poly.pdbx_strand_id
1 'polypeptide(L)'
;MDKTFLNYGQNATLHTNSASDPITFCRTHVDFLFEWASMLMNIALWFSKKAAKISSTENISEEQAKQVHKCLRYAAGLMKHCKEELFPKIIVQMPKESDGDPNILDAYIYQFGAEAQEVLVYEQAVKAAADYGRSPGVGLTVKPAQHLFFRNLEPLIDRHIRRAMDENTMIYHQKVPDEFGELSLTAEFGLAKPEMPPVEFRWAPEWKTALQGFDSNRTLANILEEQKKADKNKTKTAAEAPLEETNEKPIYETDKDPSTKSGCTIS
;
A
#
# COMPACT_ATOMS: atom_id res chain seq x y z
N MET A 1 -15.15 -22.35 -22.56
CA MET A 1 -15.56 -21.60 -21.35
C MET A 1 -16.93 -21.06 -21.61
N ASP A 2 -17.89 -21.48 -20.79
CA ASP A 2 -19.32 -21.30 -21.04
C ASP A 2 -19.77 -19.88 -20.69
N LYS A 3 -20.59 -19.26 -21.56
CA LYS A 3 -20.99 -17.84 -21.46
C LYS A 3 -21.88 -17.54 -20.24
N THR A 4 -22.30 -18.57 -19.51
CA THR A 4 -23.09 -18.50 -18.29
C THR A 4 -22.33 -17.98 -17.07
N PHE A 5 -21.00 -18.15 -17.00
CA PHE A 5 -20.20 -17.61 -15.89
C PHE A 5 -20.02 -16.09 -15.95
N LEU A 6 -20.01 -15.49 -17.14
CA LEU A 6 -19.84 -14.04 -17.34
C LEU A 6 -21.04 -13.22 -16.82
N ASN A 7 -22.25 -13.80 -16.81
CA ASN A 7 -23.46 -13.10 -16.36
C ASN A 7 -23.67 -13.12 -14.83
N TYR A 8 -23.02 -14.03 -14.09
CA TYR A 8 -23.18 -14.09 -12.63
C TYR A 8 -22.38 -13.01 -11.90
N GLY A 9 -21.25 -12.55 -12.47
CA GLY A 9 -20.45 -11.47 -11.89
C GLY A 9 -21.09 -10.09 -11.95
N GLN A 10 -22.14 -9.89 -12.77
CA GLN A 10 -22.88 -8.62 -12.82
C GLN A 10 -23.99 -8.51 -11.76
N ASN A 11 -24.47 -9.63 -11.22
CA ASN A 11 -25.59 -9.67 -10.27
C ASN A 11 -25.17 -9.96 -8.82
N ALA A 12 -23.88 -10.12 -8.54
CA ALA A 12 -23.34 -10.29 -7.19
C ALA A 12 -22.97 -8.93 -6.54
N THR A 13 -23.72 -7.87 -6.82
CA THR A 13 -23.66 -6.63 -6.04
C THR A 13 -24.59 -6.77 -4.84
N LEU A 14 -24.04 -7.05 -3.67
CA LEU A 14 -24.69 -6.67 -2.41
C LEU A 14 -24.72 -5.14 -2.38
N HIS A 15 -25.76 -4.53 -2.97
CA HIS A 15 -26.09 -3.13 -2.71
C HIS A 15 -26.59 -3.02 -1.28
N THR A 16 -25.67 -2.80 -0.33
CA THR A 16 -26.03 -2.17 0.94
C THR A 16 -26.21 -0.69 0.67
N ASN A 17 -27.41 -0.30 0.25
CA ASN A 17 -27.85 1.08 0.26
C ASN A 17 -28.03 1.52 1.73
N SER A 18 -26.95 1.94 2.37
CA SER A 18 -27.02 2.81 3.54
C SER A 18 -25.98 3.91 3.37
N ALA A 19 -26.43 5.04 2.84
CA ALA A 19 -25.66 6.27 2.80
C ALA A 19 -25.58 6.84 4.23
N SER A 20 -24.53 6.48 5.00
CA SER A 20 -24.17 7.24 6.21
C SER A 20 -22.81 6.96 6.85
N ASP A 21 -22.05 5.92 6.47
CA ASP A 21 -20.88 5.53 7.29
C ASP A 21 -19.55 5.77 6.56
N PRO A 22 -18.67 6.68 7.03
CA PRO A 22 -17.41 7.01 6.36
C PRO A 22 -16.25 6.07 6.71
N ILE A 23 -16.52 4.90 7.32
CA ILE A 23 -15.48 4.01 7.83
C ILE A 23 -15.67 2.61 7.25
N THR A 24 -14.74 2.26 6.36
CA THR A 24 -14.44 0.90 5.88
C THR A 24 -15.56 0.19 5.12
N PHE A 25 -15.68 0.52 3.82
CA PHE A 25 -16.39 -0.32 2.86
C PHE A 25 -15.58 -1.61 2.63
N CYS A 26 -15.81 -2.65 3.42
CA CYS A 26 -15.26 -3.99 3.17
C CYS A 26 -15.95 -4.57 1.93
N ARG A 27 -15.36 -4.34 0.75
CA ARG A 27 -15.90 -4.80 -0.54
C ARG A 27 -15.55 -6.27 -0.72
N THR A 28 -16.52 -7.17 -0.60
CA THR A 28 -16.33 -8.57 -0.95
C THR A 28 -16.42 -8.72 -2.47
N HIS A 29 -15.29 -9.02 -3.11
CA HIS A 29 -15.26 -9.43 -4.51
C HIS A 29 -15.26 -10.96 -4.58
N VAL A 30 -16.19 -11.53 -5.36
CA VAL A 30 -16.22 -12.98 -5.64
C VAL A 30 -15.42 -13.23 -6.93
N ASP A 31 -14.12 -12.93 -6.88
CA ASP A 31 -13.20 -13.10 -8.01
C ASP A 31 -11.83 -13.55 -7.51
N PHE A 32 -11.33 -14.66 -8.04
CA PHE A 32 -10.00 -15.17 -7.70
C PHE A 32 -8.88 -14.20 -8.10
N LEU A 33 -9.05 -13.46 -9.21
CA LEU A 33 -8.06 -12.48 -9.64
C LEU A 33 -7.95 -11.32 -8.65
N PHE A 34 -9.06 -10.94 -8.01
CA PHE A 34 -9.06 -9.93 -6.96
C PHE A 34 -8.26 -10.38 -5.73
N GLU A 35 -8.48 -11.61 -5.27
CA GLU A 35 -7.75 -12.17 -4.12
C GLU A 35 -6.26 -12.30 -4.45
N TRP A 36 -5.93 -12.79 -5.65
CA TRP A 36 -4.55 -12.89 -6.11
C TRP A 36 -3.88 -11.52 -6.14
N ALA A 37 -4.50 -10.53 -6.76
CA ALA A 37 -3.96 -9.17 -6.84
C ALA A 37 -3.75 -8.58 -5.44
N SER A 38 -4.74 -8.72 -4.55
CA SER A 38 -4.67 -8.26 -3.16
C SER A 38 -3.50 -8.89 -2.40
N MET A 39 -3.27 -10.20 -2.59
CA MET A 39 -2.15 -10.89 -1.99
C MET A 39 -0.81 -10.41 -2.54
N LEU A 40 -0.69 -10.22 -3.86
CA LEU A 40 0.53 -9.67 -4.46
C LEU A 40 0.83 -8.24 -3.99
N MET A 41 -0.20 -7.41 -3.84
CA MET A 41 -0.05 -6.06 -3.28
C MET A 41 0.47 -6.11 -1.84
N ASN A 42 -0.05 -7.00 -1.00
CA ASN A 42 0.47 -7.20 0.35
C ASN A 42 1.93 -7.65 0.36
N ILE A 43 2.32 -8.52 -0.57
CA ILE A 43 3.73 -8.93 -0.74
C ILE A 43 4.59 -7.74 -1.17
N ALA A 44 4.11 -6.89 -2.07
CA ALA A 44 4.80 -5.67 -2.48
C ALA A 44 5.00 -4.70 -1.29
N LEU A 45 3.96 -4.47 -0.49
CA LEU A 45 4.03 -3.67 0.73
C LEU A 45 5.00 -4.26 1.76
N TRP A 46 5.05 -5.59 1.87
CA TRP A 46 6.03 -6.26 2.72
C TRP A 46 7.47 -6.02 2.24
N PHE A 47 7.74 -6.08 0.94
CA PHE A 47 9.06 -5.75 0.39
C PHE A 47 9.47 -4.30 0.68
N SER A 48 8.55 -3.34 0.54
CA SER A 48 8.80 -1.94 0.90
C SER A 48 9.10 -1.78 2.39
N LYS A 49 8.29 -2.38 3.28
CA LYS A 49 8.52 -2.34 4.74
C LYS A 49 9.83 -3.01 5.13
N LYS A 50 10.20 -4.11 4.47
CA LYS A 50 11.49 -4.79 4.67
C LYS A 50 12.65 -3.87 4.26
N ALA A 51 12.54 -3.19 3.11
CA ALA A 51 13.54 -2.23 2.66
C ALA A 51 13.72 -1.09 3.68
N ALA A 52 12.62 -0.48 4.14
CA ALA A 52 12.64 0.57 5.16
C ALA A 52 13.27 0.12 6.48
N LYS A 53 12.99 -1.11 6.93
CA LYS A 53 13.61 -1.66 8.14
C LYS A 53 15.11 -1.85 7.99
N ILE A 54 15.57 -2.31 6.83
CA ILE A 54 17.00 -2.50 6.57
C ILE A 54 17.71 -1.15 6.45
N SER A 55 17.10 -0.14 5.80
CA SER A 55 17.68 1.19 5.65
C SER A 55 17.68 2.03 6.92
N SER A 56 16.87 1.69 7.92
CA SER A 56 16.85 2.38 9.22
C SER A 56 18.04 2.06 10.14
N THR A 57 18.91 1.10 9.78
CA THR A 57 20.08 0.76 10.59
C THR A 57 21.20 1.78 10.38
N GLU A 58 21.92 2.13 11.45
CA GLU A 58 22.97 3.18 11.37
C GLU A 58 24.16 2.77 10.49
N ASN A 59 24.48 1.47 10.44
CA ASN A 59 25.60 0.92 9.68
C ASN A 59 25.09 -0.10 8.66
N ILE A 60 24.63 0.37 7.50
CA ILE A 60 24.17 -0.51 6.42
C ILE A 60 25.37 -1.09 5.65
N SER A 61 25.41 -2.41 5.50
CA SER A 61 26.41 -3.07 4.65
C SER A 61 26.06 -2.91 3.16
N GLU A 62 27.04 -3.05 2.28
CA GLU A 62 26.80 -3.00 0.82
C GLU A 62 25.79 -4.08 0.37
N GLU A 63 25.84 -5.27 0.98
CA GLU A 63 24.88 -6.35 0.72
C GLU A 63 23.45 -5.96 1.12
N GLN A 64 23.32 -5.31 2.28
CA GLN A 64 22.04 -4.79 2.76
C GLN A 64 21.51 -3.68 1.86
N ALA A 65 22.37 -2.77 1.38
CA ALA A 65 21.99 -1.73 0.43
C ALA A 65 21.52 -2.32 -0.91
N LYS A 66 22.22 -3.34 -1.44
CA LYS A 66 21.77 -4.10 -2.62
C LYS A 66 20.42 -4.77 -2.37
N GLN A 67 20.21 -5.30 -1.17
CA GLN A 67 18.94 -5.91 -0.78
C GLN A 67 17.80 -4.88 -0.74
N VAL A 68 18.02 -3.69 -0.18
CA VAL A 68 17.05 -2.58 -0.17
C VAL A 68 16.65 -2.22 -1.59
N HIS A 69 17.64 -1.94 -2.45
CA HIS A 69 17.41 -1.61 -3.87
C HIS A 69 16.61 -2.70 -4.59
N LYS A 70 16.97 -3.98 -4.39
CA LYS A 70 16.27 -5.12 -4.98
C LYS A 70 14.83 -5.27 -4.47
N CYS A 71 14.60 -5.11 -3.16
CA CYS A 71 13.27 -5.20 -2.57
C CYS A 71 12.32 -4.13 -3.13
N LEU A 72 12.78 -2.89 -3.28
CA LEU A 72 11.97 -1.80 -3.81
C LEU A 72 11.66 -1.98 -5.30
N ARG A 73 12.62 -2.47 -6.10
CA ARG A 73 12.37 -2.84 -7.50
C ARG A 73 11.34 -3.97 -7.63
N TYR A 74 11.36 -4.93 -6.70
CA TYR A 74 10.36 -6.00 -6.61
C TYR A 74 8.98 -5.51 -6.20
N ALA A 75 8.91 -4.60 -5.22
CA ALA A 75 7.66 -3.96 -4.84
C ALA A 75 7.03 -3.21 -6.02
N ALA A 76 7.83 -2.40 -6.73
CA ALA A 76 7.39 -1.68 -7.93
C ALA A 76 6.92 -2.64 -9.05
N GLY A 77 7.66 -3.73 -9.28
CA GLY A 77 7.31 -4.72 -10.30
C GLY A 77 5.99 -5.44 -10.01
N LEU A 78 5.77 -5.83 -8.75
CA LEU A 78 4.52 -6.47 -8.32
C LEU A 78 3.31 -5.54 -8.47
N MET A 79 3.43 -4.26 -8.07
CA MET A 79 2.35 -3.27 -8.26
C MET A 79 2.07 -3.03 -9.74
N LYS A 80 3.11 -2.93 -10.57
CA LYS A 80 2.98 -2.79 -12.02
C LYS A 80 2.26 -4.00 -12.64
N HIS A 81 2.62 -5.22 -12.23
CA HIS A 81 1.95 -6.43 -12.69
C HIS A 81 0.48 -6.46 -12.28
N CYS A 82 0.15 -6.07 -11.05
CA CYS A 82 -1.24 -5.98 -10.62
C CYS A 82 -2.03 -4.99 -11.50
N LYS A 83 -1.46 -3.79 -11.75
CA LYS A 83 -2.07 -2.74 -12.59
C LYS A 83 -2.30 -3.17 -14.04
N GLU A 84 -1.30 -3.76 -14.67
CA GLU A 84 -1.31 -4.02 -16.12
C GLU A 84 -1.95 -5.37 -16.47
N GLU A 85 -1.78 -6.39 -15.62
CA GLU A 85 -2.15 -7.77 -15.96
C GLU A 85 -3.35 -8.31 -15.18
N LEU A 86 -3.56 -7.91 -13.93
CA LEU A 86 -4.59 -8.51 -13.08
C LEU A 86 -5.85 -7.64 -13.00
N PHE A 87 -5.75 -6.41 -12.52
CA PHE A 87 -6.89 -5.52 -12.32
C PHE A 87 -7.74 -5.29 -13.58
N PRO A 88 -7.18 -5.16 -14.79
CA PRO A 88 -7.98 -5.02 -16.02
C PRO A 88 -8.82 -6.26 -16.37
N LYS A 89 -8.48 -7.44 -15.82
CA LYS A 89 -9.17 -8.72 -16.06
C LYS A 89 -10.21 -9.04 -14.97
N ILE A 90 -10.26 -8.26 -13.89
CA ILE A 90 -11.27 -8.43 -12.83
C ILE A 90 -12.62 -8.02 -13.39
N ILE A 91 -13.65 -8.84 -13.10
CA ILE A 91 -14.99 -8.68 -13.68
C ILE A 91 -15.63 -7.37 -13.23
N VAL A 92 -15.47 -7.04 -11.94
CA VAL A 92 -16.01 -5.83 -11.32
C VAL A 92 -14.92 -4.78 -11.27
N GLN A 93 -15.16 -3.63 -11.91
CA GLN A 93 -14.22 -2.52 -11.89
C GLN A 93 -13.93 -2.05 -10.46
N MET A 94 -12.66 -1.76 -10.22
CA MET A 94 -12.23 -1.22 -8.94
C MET A 94 -12.86 0.16 -8.71
N PRO A 95 -13.37 0.43 -7.50
CA PRO A 95 -13.86 1.77 -7.18
C PRO A 95 -12.71 2.76 -7.23
N LYS A 96 -13.03 4.00 -7.62
CA LYS A 96 -12.10 5.11 -7.58
C LYS A 96 -11.60 5.32 -6.15
N GLU A 97 -10.34 5.71 -6.00
CA GLU A 97 -9.68 5.97 -4.71
C GLU A 97 -9.51 4.73 -3.81
N SER A 98 -9.76 3.52 -4.33
CA SER A 98 -9.40 2.28 -3.66
C SER A 98 -7.98 1.85 -4.01
N ASP A 99 -7.41 0.93 -3.23
CA ASP A 99 -6.05 0.43 -3.47
C ASP A 99 -5.84 -0.18 -4.88
N GLY A 100 -6.91 -0.68 -5.52
CA GLY A 100 -6.87 -1.18 -6.89
C GLY A 100 -7.10 -0.10 -7.98
N ASP A 101 -7.27 1.17 -7.60
CA ASP A 101 -7.32 2.28 -8.54
C ASP A 101 -5.96 2.41 -9.26
N PRO A 102 -5.94 2.44 -10.60
CA PRO A 102 -4.71 2.61 -11.36
C PRO A 102 -3.85 3.81 -10.94
N ASN A 103 -4.46 4.92 -10.49
CA ASN A 103 -3.73 6.10 -10.05
C ASN A 103 -3.00 5.87 -8.71
N ILE A 104 -3.61 5.10 -7.81
CA ILE A 104 -3.00 4.73 -6.52
C ILE A 104 -1.87 3.73 -6.76
N LEU A 105 -2.08 2.76 -7.66
CA LEU A 105 -1.03 1.83 -8.07
C LEU A 105 0.16 2.55 -8.73
N ASP A 106 -0.11 3.56 -9.58
CA ASP A 106 0.95 4.39 -10.16
C ASP A 106 1.70 5.18 -9.10
N ALA A 107 1.01 5.75 -8.11
CA ALA A 107 1.66 6.41 -6.99
C ALA A 107 2.61 5.45 -6.25
N TYR A 108 2.19 4.21 -5.98
CA TYR A 108 3.08 3.19 -5.40
C TYR A 108 4.27 2.84 -6.29
N ILE A 109 4.06 2.65 -7.60
CA ILE A 109 5.14 2.30 -8.54
C ILE A 109 6.17 3.44 -8.59
N TYR A 110 5.72 4.69 -8.68
CA TYR A 110 6.60 5.85 -8.70
C TYR A 110 7.30 6.05 -7.36
N GLN A 111 6.61 5.87 -6.23
CA GLN A 111 7.21 5.94 -4.91
C GLN A 111 8.33 4.90 -4.76
N PHE A 112 8.06 3.62 -5.04
CA PHE A 112 9.06 2.56 -4.91
C PHE A 112 10.22 2.74 -5.89
N GLY A 113 9.95 3.24 -7.11
CA GLY A 113 10.97 3.60 -8.07
C GLY A 113 11.86 4.75 -7.59
N ALA A 114 11.26 5.81 -7.02
CA ALA A 114 11.97 6.95 -6.46
C ALA A 114 12.80 6.55 -5.24
N GLU A 115 12.25 5.77 -4.31
CA GLU A 115 12.98 5.23 -3.14
C GLU A 115 14.15 4.32 -3.56
N ALA A 116 13.98 3.53 -4.63
CA ALA A 116 15.05 2.68 -5.16
C ALA A 116 16.15 3.48 -5.86
N GLN A 117 15.82 4.67 -6.34
CA GLN A 117 16.72 5.55 -7.07
C GLN A 117 17.44 6.54 -6.14
N GLU A 118 16.77 7.01 -5.07
CA GLU A 118 17.15 8.16 -4.21
C GLU A 118 18.37 8.93 -4.74
N VAL A 119 18.15 9.68 -5.82
CA VAL A 119 19.09 10.68 -6.31
C VAL A 119 18.72 12.02 -5.69
N LEU A 120 19.76 12.66 -5.15
CA LEU A 120 19.75 13.80 -4.25
C LEU A 120 19.10 15.06 -4.82
N VAL A 121 17.99 15.51 -4.23
CA VAL A 121 17.61 16.93 -4.17
C VAL A 121 17.33 17.30 -2.72
N TYR A 122 18.40 17.67 -1.99
CA TYR A 122 18.38 17.91 -0.54
C TYR A 122 17.34 18.94 -0.10
N GLU A 123 17.31 20.12 -0.73
CA GLU A 123 16.43 21.21 -0.27
C GLU A 123 14.94 20.90 -0.47
N GLN A 124 14.58 20.25 -1.58
CA GLN A 124 13.22 19.80 -1.84
C GLN A 124 12.84 18.68 -0.87
N ALA A 125 13.76 17.76 -0.60
CA ALA A 125 13.56 16.68 0.35
C ALA A 125 13.38 17.19 1.80
N VAL A 126 14.12 18.22 2.22
CA VAL A 126 13.96 18.84 3.56
C VAL A 126 12.58 19.51 3.68
N LYS A 127 12.13 20.24 2.65
CA LYS A 127 10.80 20.87 2.64
C LYS A 127 9.69 19.82 2.67
N ALA A 128 9.76 18.81 1.80
CA ALA A 128 8.80 17.71 1.78
C ALA A 128 8.78 16.92 3.11
N ALA A 129 9.94 16.72 3.74
CA ALA A 129 10.07 16.12 5.06
C ALA A 129 9.37 16.94 6.16
N ALA A 130 9.46 18.28 6.11
CA ALA A 130 8.78 19.16 7.04
C ALA A 130 7.26 19.14 6.85
N ASP A 131 6.80 19.13 5.60
CA ASP A 131 5.38 19.06 5.26
C ASP A 131 4.78 17.69 5.63
N TYR A 132 5.51 16.59 5.40
CA TYR A 132 5.10 15.25 5.81
C TYR A 132 4.92 15.15 7.32
N GLY A 133 5.84 15.71 8.11
CA GLY A 133 5.73 15.74 9.57
C GLY A 133 4.54 16.55 10.10
N ARG A 134 3.97 17.46 9.27
CA ARG A 134 2.77 18.25 9.59
C ARG A 134 1.49 17.65 9.04
N SER A 135 1.57 16.68 8.14
CA SER A 135 0.40 16.10 7.50
C SER A 135 -0.49 15.37 8.53
N PRO A 136 -1.80 15.66 8.56
CA PRO A 136 -2.72 14.94 9.44
C PRO A 136 -2.92 13.53 8.92
N GLY A 137 -2.65 12.52 9.75
CA GLY A 137 -2.81 11.11 9.40
C GLY A 137 -2.95 10.22 10.62
N VAL A 138 -3.60 9.07 10.46
CA VAL A 138 -3.72 8.05 11.51
C VAL A 138 -2.39 7.31 11.60
N GLY A 139 -1.52 7.67 12.55
CA GLY A 139 -0.22 7.03 12.68
C GLY A 139 0.76 7.74 13.62
N LEU A 140 1.98 7.19 13.69
CA LEU A 140 3.09 7.75 14.46
C LEU A 140 3.52 9.10 13.89
N THR A 141 3.66 10.11 14.76
CA THR A 141 4.28 11.39 14.41
C THR A 141 5.78 11.16 14.14
N VAL A 142 6.17 11.13 12.87
CA VAL A 142 7.56 11.01 12.44
C VAL A 142 8.20 12.41 12.40
N LYS A 143 9.50 12.51 12.71
CA LYS A 143 10.30 13.75 12.55
C LYS A 143 11.32 13.55 11.42
N PRO A 144 10.92 13.70 10.13
CA PRO A 144 11.75 13.25 9.02
C PRO A 144 13.00 14.13 8.84
N ALA A 145 12.94 15.41 9.22
CA ALA A 145 14.10 16.31 9.24
C ALA A 145 15.22 15.87 10.21
N GLN A 146 14.91 15.03 11.21
CA GLN A 146 15.90 14.48 12.15
C GLN A 146 16.46 13.11 11.70
N HIS A 147 16.07 12.64 10.51
CA HIS A 147 16.54 11.37 9.98
C HIS A 147 18.05 11.40 9.69
N LEU A 148 18.72 10.25 9.88
CA LEU A 148 20.16 10.07 9.69
C LEU A 148 20.64 10.58 8.32
N PHE A 149 19.83 10.40 7.28
CA PHE A 149 20.10 10.91 5.94
C PHE A 149 20.38 12.41 5.92
N PHE A 150 19.47 13.23 6.45
CA PHE A 150 19.62 14.69 6.46
C PHE A 150 20.77 15.14 7.35
N ARG A 151 20.94 14.49 8.51
CA ARG A 151 22.02 14.79 9.46
C ARG A 151 23.42 14.53 8.89
N ASN A 152 23.56 13.52 8.03
CA ASN A 152 24.85 13.19 7.42
C ASN A 152 25.14 14.02 6.15
N LEU A 153 24.10 14.42 5.43
CA LEU A 153 24.21 15.14 4.17
C LEU A 153 24.53 16.63 4.37
N GLU A 154 23.96 17.26 5.40
CA GLU A 154 24.18 18.68 5.72
C GLU A 154 25.69 19.01 5.90
N PRO A 155 26.46 18.31 6.76
CA PRO A 155 27.90 18.57 6.90
C PRO A 155 28.73 18.26 5.64
N LEU A 156 28.21 17.43 4.73
CA LEU A 156 28.87 17.12 3.47
C LEU A 156 28.68 18.27 2.48
N ILE A 157 27.46 18.78 2.33
CA ILE A 157 27.15 19.95 1.50
C ILE A 157 27.96 21.16 1.96
N ASP A 158 27.99 21.46 3.27
CA ASP A 158 28.76 22.57 3.83
C ASP A 158 30.25 22.50 3.49
N ARG A 159 30.84 21.29 3.55
CA ARG A 159 32.25 21.08 3.18
C ARG A 159 32.49 21.36 1.70
N HIS A 160 31.60 20.92 0.82
CA HIS A 160 31.72 21.17 -0.62
C HIS A 160 31.52 22.65 -0.95
N ILE A 161 30.55 23.32 -0.31
CA ILE A 161 30.32 24.75 -0.49
C ILE A 161 31.53 25.55 -0.02
N ARG A 162 32.05 25.28 1.18
CA ARG A 162 33.25 25.98 1.69
C ARG A 162 34.43 25.80 0.75
N ARG A 163 34.67 24.59 0.27
CA ARG A 163 35.75 24.32 -0.69
C ARG A 163 35.56 25.10 -1.99
N ALA A 164 34.35 25.10 -2.55
CA ALA A 164 34.06 25.85 -3.77
C ALA A 164 34.22 27.36 -3.56
N MET A 165 33.81 27.90 -2.41
CA MET A 165 33.98 29.31 -2.05
C MET A 165 35.45 29.68 -1.85
N ASP A 166 36.23 28.85 -1.17
CA ASP A 166 37.66 29.07 -0.93
C ASP A 166 38.44 29.03 -2.25
N GLU A 167 38.19 28.03 -3.10
CA GLU A 167 38.81 27.91 -4.42
C GLU A 167 38.40 29.07 -5.34
N ASN A 168 37.12 29.48 -5.31
CA ASN A 168 36.67 30.63 -6.07
C ASN A 168 37.27 31.95 -5.56
N THR A 169 37.47 32.09 -4.25
CA THR A 169 38.08 33.29 -3.65
C THR A 169 39.58 33.36 -3.91
N MET A 170 40.28 32.21 -3.93
CA MET A 170 41.73 32.17 -4.09
C MET A 170 42.20 32.10 -5.55
N ILE A 171 41.42 31.46 -6.43
CA ILE A 171 41.88 31.10 -7.77
C ILE A 171 41.00 31.73 -8.85
N TYR A 172 39.69 31.48 -8.83
CA TYR A 172 38.86 31.70 -10.02
C TYR A 172 38.22 33.09 -10.10
N HIS A 173 37.88 33.70 -8.95
CA HIS A 173 37.19 34.98 -8.83
C HIS A 173 35.94 35.10 -9.71
N GLN A 174 35.26 33.98 -9.96
CA GLN A 174 34.05 33.93 -10.76
C GLN A 174 32.89 34.51 -9.95
N LYS A 175 32.03 35.29 -10.62
CA LYS A 175 30.79 35.75 -9.99
C LYS A 175 29.86 34.56 -9.79
N VAL A 176 29.35 34.41 -8.59
CA VAL A 176 28.33 33.42 -8.28
C VAL A 176 27.02 33.88 -8.94
N PRO A 177 26.41 33.07 -9.81
CA PRO A 177 25.10 33.39 -10.39
C PRO A 177 24.03 33.47 -9.29
N ASP A 178 23.10 34.43 -9.43
CA ASP A 178 21.97 34.58 -8.50
C ASP A 178 20.92 33.46 -8.65
N GLU A 179 20.85 32.86 -9.84
CA GLU A 179 19.94 31.77 -10.16
C GLU A 179 20.71 30.49 -10.47
N PHE A 180 20.16 29.37 -10.00
CA PHE A 180 20.70 28.05 -10.30
C PHE A 180 20.43 27.71 -11.77
N GLY A 181 21.48 27.32 -12.50
CA GLY A 181 21.35 26.90 -13.89
C GLY A 181 20.50 25.63 -14.02
N GLU A 182 19.69 25.54 -15.08
CA GLU A 182 18.90 24.34 -15.34
C GLU A 182 19.81 23.13 -15.56
N LEU A 183 19.74 22.17 -14.64
CA LEU A 183 20.47 20.92 -14.76
C LEU A 183 19.72 20.00 -15.73
N SER A 184 20.11 20.00 -17.01
CA SER A 184 19.65 19.01 -17.99
C SER A 184 20.39 17.67 -17.79
N LEU A 185 20.28 17.08 -16.61
CA LEU A 185 20.88 15.78 -16.30
C LEU A 185 19.92 14.68 -16.76
N THR A 186 20.12 14.16 -17.97
CA THR A 186 19.50 12.91 -18.40
C THR A 186 20.34 11.74 -17.89
N ALA A 187 19.89 11.06 -16.85
CA ALA A 187 20.53 9.83 -16.39
C ALA A 187 20.29 8.71 -17.42
N GLU A 188 21.30 8.42 -18.26
CA GLU A 188 21.21 7.36 -19.28
C GLU A 188 21.37 5.95 -18.70
N PHE A 189 22.12 5.82 -17.60
CA PHE A 189 22.46 4.53 -16.98
C PHE A 189 22.07 4.50 -15.50
N GLY A 190 21.61 3.34 -15.02
CA GLY A 190 21.36 3.10 -13.59
C GLY A 190 19.97 3.46 -13.08
N LEU A 191 18.99 3.75 -13.95
CA LEU A 191 17.60 3.97 -13.53
C LEU A 191 16.98 2.68 -12.97
N ALA A 192 16.44 2.77 -11.75
CA ALA A 192 15.73 1.68 -11.08
C ALA A 192 14.45 1.34 -11.84
N LYS A 193 14.46 0.21 -12.56
CA LYS A 193 13.28 -0.27 -13.29
C LYS A 193 12.48 -1.26 -12.45
N PRO A 194 11.14 -1.18 -12.43
CA PRO A 194 10.29 -2.20 -11.82
C PRO A 194 10.66 -3.60 -12.34
N GLU A 195 10.84 -4.55 -11.43
CA GLU A 195 11.24 -5.92 -11.75
C GLU A 195 10.33 -6.90 -11.03
N MET A 196 9.83 -7.92 -11.73
CA MET A 196 9.08 -8.97 -11.05
C MET A 196 10.04 -9.85 -10.25
N PRO A 197 9.73 -10.19 -8.99
CA PRO A 197 10.53 -11.15 -8.26
C PRO A 197 10.50 -12.50 -9.00
N PRO A 198 11.57 -13.32 -8.90
CA PRO A 198 11.66 -14.62 -9.55
C PRO A 198 10.79 -15.66 -8.83
N VAL A 199 9.50 -15.38 -8.72
CA VAL A 199 8.48 -16.26 -8.17
C VAL A 199 7.79 -16.93 -9.34
N GLU A 200 7.96 -18.24 -9.45
CA GLU A 200 7.24 -19.03 -10.43
C GLU A 200 5.89 -19.43 -9.87
N PHE A 201 4.82 -18.76 -10.31
CA PHE A 201 3.45 -19.16 -9.99
C PHE A 201 3.07 -20.37 -10.83
N ARG A 202 3.44 -21.57 -10.37
CA ARG A 202 3.06 -22.83 -11.00
C ARG A 202 1.83 -23.41 -10.33
N TRP A 203 0.92 -23.95 -11.13
CA TRP A 203 -0.17 -24.77 -10.62
C TRP A 203 0.41 -25.98 -9.90
N ALA A 204 0.02 -26.19 -8.65
CA ALA A 204 0.38 -27.40 -7.93
C ALA A 204 -0.22 -28.61 -8.69
N PRO A 205 0.57 -29.67 -8.95
CA PRO A 205 0.12 -30.78 -9.79
C PRO A 205 -1.14 -31.47 -9.26
N GLU A 206 -1.39 -31.39 -7.96
CA GLU A 206 -2.57 -31.95 -7.28
C GLU A 206 -3.88 -31.30 -7.75
N TRP A 207 -3.85 -30.07 -8.28
CA TRP A 207 -5.04 -29.37 -8.76
C TRP A 207 -5.73 -30.08 -9.93
N LYS A 208 -4.99 -30.82 -10.76
CA LYS A 208 -5.60 -31.57 -11.88
C LYS A 208 -6.58 -32.63 -11.39
N THR A 209 -6.26 -33.29 -10.28
CA THR A 209 -7.10 -34.31 -9.65
C THR A 209 -8.23 -33.66 -8.87
N ALA A 210 -7.95 -32.60 -8.10
CA ALA A 210 -8.96 -31.90 -7.30
C ALA A 210 -10.06 -31.26 -8.15
N LEU A 211 -9.70 -30.71 -9.32
CA LEU A 211 -10.65 -30.06 -10.23
C LEU A 211 -11.72 -31.02 -10.74
N GLN A 212 -11.41 -32.31 -10.90
CA GLN A 212 -12.39 -33.32 -11.33
C GLN A 212 -13.51 -33.53 -10.30
N GLY A 213 -13.22 -33.31 -9.01
CA GLY A 213 -14.20 -33.38 -7.93
C GLY A 213 -15.02 -32.10 -7.76
N PHE A 214 -14.68 -31.02 -8.47
CA PHE A 214 -15.37 -29.74 -8.33
C PHE A 214 -16.60 -29.65 -9.23
N ASP A 215 -17.78 -29.87 -8.64
CA ASP A 215 -19.06 -29.69 -9.31
C ASP A 215 -19.54 -28.23 -9.21
N SER A 216 -19.45 -27.52 -10.34
CA SER A 216 -19.88 -26.12 -10.47
C SER A 216 -21.39 -25.93 -10.27
N ASN A 217 -22.21 -26.92 -10.64
CA ASN A 217 -23.66 -26.80 -10.52
C ASN A 217 -24.10 -26.94 -9.06
N ARG A 218 -23.48 -27.86 -8.32
CA ARG A 218 -23.71 -28.05 -6.89
C ARG A 218 -23.28 -26.83 -6.07
N THR A 219 -22.14 -26.23 -6.42
CA THR A 219 -21.65 -25.01 -5.73
C THR A 219 -22.56 -23.81 -5.98
N LEU A 220 -23.02 -23.60 -7.23
CA LEU A 220 -24.00 -22.55 -7.54
C LEU A 220 -25.32 -22.75 -6.78
N ALA A 221 -25.81 -23.99 -6.69
CA ALA A 221 -27.03 -24.29 -5.94
C ALA A 221 -26.88 -23.96 -4.45
N ASN A 222 -25.75 -24.31 -3.83
CA ASN A 222 -25.47 -24.00 -2.43
C ASN A 222 -25.39 -22.49 -2.17
N ILE A 223 -24.71 -21.74 -3.04
CA ILE A 223 -24.60 -20.27 -2.94
C ILE A 223 -25.98 -19.62 -3.02
N LEU A 224 -26.82 -20.05 -3.97
CA LEU A 224 -28.19 -19.53 -4.12
C LEU A 224 -29.08 -19.87 -2.92
N GLU A 225 -28.91 -21.05 -2.30
CA GLU A 225 -29.63 -21.40 -1.08
C GLU A 225 -29.18 -20.59 0.14
N GLU A 226 -27.88 -20.32 0.28
CA GLU A 226 -27.34 -19.48 1.35
C GLU A 226 -27.80 -18.03 1.22
N GLN A 227 -27.82 -17.48 0.00
CA GLN A 227 -28.39 -16.15 -0.27
C GLN A 227 -29.87 -16.08 0.12
N LYS A 228 -30.67 -17.07 -0.26
CA LYS A 228 -32.09 -17.16 0.14
C LYS A 228 -32.27 -17.28 1.66
N LYS A 229 -31.35 -17.93 2.38
CA LYS A 229 -31.38 -18.03 3.85
C LYS A 229 -30.98 -16.70 4.51
N ALA A 230 -29.99 -16.01 3.97
CA ALA A 230 -29.56 -14.68 4.44
C ALA A 230 -30.67 -13.62 4.25
N ASP A 231 -31.36 -13.65 3.10
CA ASP A 231 -32.49 -12.76 2.83
C ASP A 231 -33.68 -13.06 3.75
N LYS A 232 -34.00 -14.34 3.98
CA LYS A 232 -35.02 -14.76 4.95
C LYS A 232 -34.69 -14.35 6.38
N ASN A 233 -33.42 -14.36 6.78
CA ASN A 233 -33.01 -13.88 8.10
C ASN A 233 -33.13 -12.35 8.19
N LYS A 234 -32.74 -11.59 7.17
CA LYS A 234 -33.00 -10.13 7.10
C LYS A 234 -34.49 -9.79 7.15
N THR A 235 -35.35 -10.59 6.51
CA THR A 235 -36.82 -10.37 6.55
C THR A 235 -37.42 -10.72 7.91
N LYS A 236 -36.83 -11.68 8.64
CA LYS A 236 -37.25 -12.04 10.00
C LYS A 236 -36.83 -11.02 11.06
N THR A 237 -35.72 -10.30 10.87
CA THR A 237 -35.32 -9.22 11.79
C THR A 237 -36.15 -7.95 11.61
N ALA A 238 -36.91 -7.82 10.52
CA ALA A 238 -37.84 -6.71 10.25
C ALA A 238 -39.26 -6.93 10.79
N ALA A 239 -39.56 -8.12 11.33
CA ALA A 239 -40.81 -8.40 12.04
C ALA A 239 -40.51 -8.52 13.54
N GLU A 240 -40.69 -7.41 14.26
CA GLU A 240 -40.51 -7.29 15.71
C GLU A 240 -41.19 -8.43 16.49
N ALA A 241 -40.38 -9.24 17.17
CA ALA A 241 -40.70 -9.62 18.53
C ALA A 241 -39.81 -8.72 19.42
N PRO A 242 -40.36 -7.98 20.39
CA PRO A 242 -39.54 -7.25 21.35
C PRO A 242 -38.59 -8.24 22.02
N LEU A 243 -37.29 -8.06 21.83
CA LEU A 243 -36.28 -8.81 22.56
C LEU A 243 -36.48 -8.46 24.04
N GLU A 244 -36.81 -9.44 24.88
CA GLU A 244 -36.72 -9.23 26.32
C GLU A 244 -35.30 -8.79 26.63
N GLU A 245 -35.15 -7.61 27.24
CA GLU A 245 -33.86 -7.16 27.77
C GLU A 245 -33.38 -8.21 28.78
N THR A 246 -32.44 -9.05 28.36
CA THR A 246 -31.64 -9.83 29.29
C THR A 246 -30.85 -8.82 30.11
N ASN A 247 -31.33 -8.57 31.33
CA ASN A 247 -30.65 -7.72 32.29
C ASN A 247 -29.31 -8.39 32.63
N GLU A 248 -28.25 -7.96 31.94
CA GLU A 248 -26.90 -8.46 32.17
C GLU A 248 -26.53 -8.15 33.61
N LYS A 249 -26.09 -9.18 34.34
CA LYS A 249 -25.59 -8.97 35.70
C LYS A 249 -24.40 -8.00 35.61
N PRO A 250 -24.36 -6.92 36.43
CA PRO A 250 -23.28 -5.97 36.38
C PRO A 250 -21.96 -6.71 36.62
N ILE A 251 -21.07 -6.63 35.64
CA ILE A 251 -19.68 -7.06 35.79
C ILE A 251 -19.01 -5.95 36.59
N TYR A 252 -18.69 -6.24 37.85
CA TYR A 252 -17.91 -5.32 38.67
C TYR A 252 -16.47 -5.33 38.15
N GLU A 253 -15.99 -4.18 37.70
CA GLU A 253 -14.58 -3.96 37.40
C GLU A 253 -13.76 -4.31 38.65
N THR A 254 -12.83 -5.26 38.52
CA THR A 254 -11.81 -5.47 39.55
C THR A 254 -10.60 -4.61 39.22
N ASP A 255 -9.88 -4.12 40.24
CA ASP A 255 -8.74 -3.18 40.13
C ASP A 255 -7.57 -3.63 39.20
N LYS A 256 -7.68 -4.80 38.56
CA LYS A 256 -6.68 -5.37 37.65
C LYS A 256 -7.06 -5.31 36.16
N ASP A 257 -8.27 -4.86 35.82
CA ASP A 257 -8.67 -4.71 34.42
C ASP A 257 -8.30 -3.31 33.88
N PRO A 258 -7.57 -3.21 32.76
CA PRO A 258 -7.16 -1.91 32.21
C PRO A 258 -8.38 -1.13 31.70
N SER A 259 -8.58 0.08 32.22
CA SER A 259 -9.75 0.90 31.88
C SER A 259 -9.83 1.22 30.37
N THR A 260 -10.98 0.98 29.75
CA THR A 260 -11.24 1.16 28.31
C THR A 260 -11.37 2.62 27.86
N LYS A 261 -10.79 3.57 28.60
CA LYS A 261 -10.73 4.98 28.18
C LYS A 261 -9.53 5.17 27.26
N SER A 262 -9.70 4.84 25.98
CA SER A 262 -8.88 5.41 24.91
C SER A 262 -9.10 6.93 24.93
N GLY A 263 -8.19 7.65 25.59
CA GLY A 263 -8.27 9.09 25.83
C GLY A 263 -8.06 9.96 24.58
N CYS A 264 -8.91 9.83 23.57
CA CYS A 264 -9.03 10.81 22.49
C CYS A 264 -9.88 11.97 23.00
N THR A 265 -9.24 13.04 23.46
CA THR A 265 -9.91 14.34 23.65
C THR A 265 -9.55 15.20 22.45
N ILE A 266 -10.55 15.45 21.60
CA ILE A 266 -10.46 16.40 20.50
C ILE A 266 -10.23 17.77 21.14
N SER A 267 -9.03 18.32 20.93
CA SER A 267 -8.69 19.74 21.17
C SER A 267 -8.26 20.33 19.84
#